data_AF-A0A6L7Z270-F1
#
_entry.id   AF-A0A6L7Z270-F1
#
_cell.length_a   1.000
_cell.length_b   1.000
_cell.length_c   1.000
_cell.angle_alpha   90.00
_cell.angle_beta   90.00
_cell.angle_gamma   90.00
#
_symmetry.space_group_name_H-M   'P 1'
#
loop_
_entity.id
_entity.type
_entity.pdbx_description
1 polymer ?
#
loop_
_entity_poly.entity_id
_entity_poly.type
_entity_poly.pdbx_seq_one_letter_code
_entity_poly.pdbx_strand_id
1 'polypeptide(L)'
;MRARVRFVAWKRMTVSSQNKFKATFGVIDAHDHPHGGRILRLRLRRGEALSLGELKGSTLVATAGNGTEIAIRPKGFAVFGGKVSDARLARTGRVDIHATDERVEEIDVGWQVCGPV
;
A
#
# COMPACT_ATOMS: atom_id res chain seq x y z
N MET A 1 27.67 13.14 3.21
CA MET A 1 27.25 11.77 3.55
C MET A 1 26.06 11.39 2.68
N ARG A 2 26.27 10.58 1.64
CA ARG A 2 25.21 10.22 0.67
C ARG A 2 24.72 8.80 0.96
N ALA A 3 23.47 8.67 1.37
CA ALA A 3 22.83 7.38 1.56
C ALA A 3 22.64 6.70 0.19
N ARG A 4 23.33 5.57 -0.01
CA ARG A 4 23.13 4.69 -1.17
C ARG A 4 21.79 3.97 -1.00
N VAL A 5 20.74 4.47 -1.64
CA VAL A 5 19.53 3.69 -1.87
C VAL A 5 19.86 2.65 -2.93
N ARG A 6 19.91 1.38 -2.52
CA ARG A 6 20.08 0.24 -3.44
C ARG A 6 18.77 0.07 -4.21
N PHE A 7 18.71 0.61 -5.42
CA PHE A 7 17.69 0.25 -6.42
C PHE A 7 17.94 -1.20 -6.84
N VAL A 8 17.10 -2.12 -6.35
CA VAL A 8 17.03 -3.48 -6.89
C VAL A 8 16.13 -3.40 -8.12
N ALA A 9 16.77 -3.43 -9.29
CA ALA A 9 16.11 -3.52 -10.57
C ALA A 9 15.39 -4.87 -10.69
N TRP A 10 14.06 -4.89 -10.80
CA TRP A 10 13.33 -6.05 -11.31
C TRP A 10 12.46 -5.70 -12.53
N LYS A 11 12.91 -6.33 -13.61
CA LYS A 11 12.30 -6.70 -14.90
C LYS A 11 10.78 -6.53 -15.04
N ARG A 12 10.38 -5.93 -16.18
CA ARG A 12 9.03 -5.99 -16.79
C ARG A 12 8.37 -7.35 -16.53
N MET A 13 7.27 -7.36 -15.79
CA MET A 13 6.44 -8.55 -15.67
C MET A 13 4.98 -8.15 -15.82
N THR A 14 4.43 -8.49 -16.98
CA THR A 14 3.00 -8.47 -17.30
C THR A 14 2.24 -9.20 -16.19
N VAL A 15 1.25 -8.51 -15.61
CA VAL A 15 0.19 -8.97 -14.71
C VAL A 15 0.05 -10.50 -14.63
N SER A 16 0.85 -11.15 -13.77
CA SER A 16 0.68 -12.58 -13.40
C SER A 16 1.64 -13.01 -12.27
N SER A 17 1.79 -12.23 -11.19
CA SER A 17 2.32 -12.75 -9.92
C SER A 17 1.17 -13.03 -8.95
N GLN A 18 0.36 -14.04 -9.26
CA GLN A 18 -0.78 -14.40 -8.42
C GLN A 18 -0.43 -15.16 -7.12
N ASN A 19 0.85 -15.37 -6.78
CA ASN A 19 1.20 -16.23 -5.64
C ASN A 19 2.37 -15.76 -4.74
N LYS A 20 2.74 -14.47 -4.76
CA LYS A 20 3.84 -13.96 -3.90
C LYS A 20 3.38 -13.05 -2.77
N PHE A 21 2.21 -12.44 -2.88
CA PHE A 21 1.70 -11.46 -1.93
C PHE A 21 0.56 -12.05 -1.11
N LYS A 22 0.59 -11.85 0.22
CA LYS A 22 -0.48 -12.36 1.11
C LYS A 22 -1.86 -11.73 0.83
N ALA A 23 -1.89 -10.46 0.42
CA ALA A 23 -3.12 -9.74 0.13
C ALA A 23 -2.97 -8.75 -1.05
N THR A 24 -4.09 -8.48 -1.69
CA THR A 24 -4.25 -7.46 -2.74
C THR A 24 -5.35 -6.50 -2.34
N PHE A 25 -5.04 -5.22 -2.35
CA PHE A 25 -5.94 -4.11 -2.09
C PHE A 25 -6.16 -3.28 -3.35
N GLY A 26 -7.32 -2.67 -3.49
CA GLY A 26 -7.53 -1.57 -4.43
C GLY A 26 -7.47 -0.23 -3.71
N VAL A 27 -6.82 0.75 -4.31
CA VAL A 27 -6.88 2.14 -3.85
C VAL A 27 -8.25 2.70 -4.24
N ILE A 28 -9.06 3.04 -3.25
CA ILE A 28 -10.40 3.61 -3.44
C ILE A 28 -10.43 5.12 -3.18
N ASP A 29 -9.38 5.64 -2.55
CA ASP A 29 -9.23 7.07 -2.28
C ASP A 29 -7.75 7.39 -2.01
N ALA A 30 -7.31 8.60 -2.36
CA ALA A 30 -5.93 9.03 -2.18
C ALA A 30 -5.88 10.54 -1.89
N HIS A 31 -5.26 10.92 -0.77
CA HIS A 31 -5.20 12.31 -0.30
C HIS A 31 -3.81 12.67 0.16
N ASP A 32 -3.39 13.90 -0.09
CA ASP A 32 -2.13 14.40 0.46
C ASP A 32 -2.25 14.62 1.97
N HIS A 33 -1.23 14.20 2.71
CA HIS A 33 -1.18 14.42 4.15
C HIS A 33 -0.59 15.82 4.44
N PRO A 34 -1.17 16.62 5.36
CA PRO A 34 -0.73 18.00 5.63
C PRO A 34 0.75 18.16 6.02
N HIS A 35 1.36 17.09 6.55
CA HIS A 35 2.76 17.04 6.96
C HIS A 35 3.64 16.19 6.03
N GLY A 36 3.20 15.98 4.78
CA GLY A 36 3.91 15.23 3.76
C GLY A 36 3.55 13.75 3.68
N GLY A 37 3.82 13.17 2.51
CA GLY A 37 3.35 11.84 2.13
C GLY A 37 1.88 11.84 1.71
N ARG A 38 1.33 10.64 1.52
CA ARG A 38 -0.03 10.43 1.04
C ARG A 38 -0.78 9.45 1.92
N ILE A 39 -2.05 9.76 2.17
CA ILE A 39 -3.02 8.87 2.78
C ILE A 39 -3.67 8.08 1.65
N LEU A 40 -3.55 6.76 1.69
CA LEU A 40 -4.21 5.86 0.75
C LEU A 40 -5.30 5.09 1.47
N ARG A 41 -6.53 5.19 0.98
CA ARG A 41 -7.64 4.35 1.44
C ARG A 41 -7.65 3.08 0.60
N LEU A 42 -7.40 1.97 1.27
CA LEU A 42 -7.29 0.66 0.67
C LEU A 42 -8.53 -0.19 0.98
N ARG A 43 -8.98 -0.95 -0.03
CA ARG A 43 -10.01 -1.99 0.13
C ARG A 43 -9.42 -3.33 -0.29
N LEU A 44 -9.41 -4.30 0.63
CA LEU A 44 -9.03 -5.67 0.37
C LEU A 44 -9.91 -6.23 -0.76
N ARG A 45 -9.26 -6.74 -1.81
CA ARG A 45 -9.90 -7.36 -2.98
C ARG A 45 -9.70 -8.87 -2.99
N ARG A 46 -8.53 -9.35 -2.58
CA ARG A 46 -8.16 -10.76 -2.59
C ARG A 46 -7.14 -11.04 -1.48
N GLY A 47 -7.16 -12.26 -0.95
CA GLY A 47 -6.27 -12.71 0.12
C GLY A 47 -6.94 -12.65 1.50
N GLU A 48 -6.16 -12.96 2.53
CA GLU A 48 -6.60 -12.91 3.92
C GLU A 48 -6.51 -11.48 4.47
N ALA A 49 -7.35 -11.16 5.46
CA ALA A 49 -7.26 -9.90 6.16
C ALA A 49 -5.99 -9.89 7.03
N LEU A 50 -4.99 -9.12 6.59
CA LEU A 50 -3.76 -8.90 7.33
C LEU A 50 -4.03 -8.22 8.67
N SER A 51 -3.15 -8.46 9.63
CA SER A 51 -3.07 -7.61 10.83
C SER A 51 -2.46 -6.25 10.51
N LEU A 52 -2.77 -5.23 11.32
CA LEU A 52 -2.13 -3.92 11.27
C LEU A 52 -0.64 -4.01 11.56
N GLY A 53 -0.21 -4.98 12.37
CA GLY A 53 1.20 -5.27 12.62
C GLY A 53 1.93 -5.72 11.36
N GLU A 54 1.31 -6.59 10.55
CA GLU A 54 1.88 -7.04 9.28
C GLU A 54 1.90 -5.94 8.20
N LEU A 55 0.94 -5.02 8.23
CA LEU A 55 0.91 -3.88 7.32
C LEU A 55 1.91 -2.78 7.70
N LYS A 56 2.13 -2.56 9.01
CA LYS A 56 3.00 -1.48 9.47
C LYS A 56 4.46 -1.80 9.19
N GLY A 57 5.11 -0.93 8.42
CA GLY A 57 6.54 -1.07 8.12
C GLY A 57 6.90 -2.16 7.11
N SER A 58 5.92 -2.92 6.60
CA SER A 58 6.15 -3.85 5.49
C SER A 58 6.23 -3.12 4.15
N THR A 59 6.90 -3.74 3.19
CA THR A 59 6.94 -3.24 1.81
C THR A 59 5.71 -3.72 1.06
N LEU A 60 4.92 -2.78 0.58
CA LEU A 60 3.82 -3.01 -0.35
C LEU A 60 4.23 -2.51 -1.74
N VAL A 61 3.62 -3.08 -2.78
CA VAL A 61 3.83 -2.67 -4.17
C VAL A 61 2.53 -2.12 -4.71
N ALA A 62 2.50 -0.83 -5.06
CA ALA A 62 1.40 -0.19 -5.75
C ALA A 62 1.61 -0.29 -7.27
N THR A 63 0.63 -0.81 -8.00
CA THR A 63 0.66 -1.01 -9.45
C THR A 63 -0.49 -0.23 -10.11
N ALA A 64 -0.15 0.62 -11.07
CA ALA A 64 -1.10 1.36 -11.89
C ALA A 64 -1.67 0.49 -13.03
N GLY A 65 -2.80 0.91 -13.61
CA GLY A 65 -3.39 0.23 -14.78
C GLY A 65 -2.48 0.22 -16.02
N ASN A 66 -1.51 1.13 -16.10
CA ASN A 66 -0.51 1.18 -17.17
C ASN A 66 0.74 0.30 -16.90
N GLY A 67 0.76 -0.44 -15.78
CA GLY A 67 1.88 -1.28 -15.36
C GLY A 67 3.01 -0.55 -14.62
N THR A 68 2.85 0.72 -14.27
CA THR A 68 3.79 1.44 -13.42
C THR A 68 3.74 0.89 -11.99
N GLU A 69 4.90 0.62 -11.39
CA GLU A 69 4.99 0.09 -10.03
C GLU A 69 5.75 1.03 -9.10
N ILE A 70 5.26 1.17 -7.86
CA ILE A 70 5.84 2.00 -6.81
C ILE A 70 5.85 1.19 -5.51
N ALA A 71 7.03 1.04 -4.91
CA ALA A 71 7.16 0.41 -3.60
C ALA A 71 6.84 1.44 -2.50
N ILE A 72 5.97 1.07 -1.57
CA ILE A 72 5.57 1.92 -0.45
C ILE A 72 5.67 1.17 0.88
N ARG A 73 5.93 1.90 1.96
CA ARG A 73 5.98 1.38 3.32
C ARG A 73 5.02 2.18 4.20
N PRO A 74 3.94 1.56 4.71
CA PRO A 74 3.04 2.21 5.64
C PRO A 74 3.78 2.65 6.90
N LYS A 75 3.82 3.96 7.16
CA LYS A 75 4.40 4.56 8.38
C LYS A 75 3.41 4.53 9.54
N GLY A 76 2.13 4.64 9.22
CA GLY A 76 1.05 4.62 10.18
C GLY A 76 -0.29 4.41 9.49
N PHE A 77 -1.34 4.46 10.29
CA PHE A 77 -2.71 4.35 9.83
C PHE A 77 -3.45 5.63 10.12
N ALA A 78 -4.22 6.11 9.16
CA ALA A 78 -5.03 7.30 9.35
C ALA A 78 -6.26 6.95 10.19
N VAL A 79 -6.60 7.82 11.15
CA VAL A 79 -7.72 7.60 12.12
C VAL A 79 -9.05 8.15 11.58
N PHE A 80 -9.12 8.54 10.29
CA PHE A 80 -10.34 9.05 9.69
C PHE A 80 -11.45 7.98 9.79
N GLY A 81 -12.48 8.26 10.59
CA GLY A 81 -13.60 7.34 10.83
C GLY A 81 -13.41 6.32 11.96
N GLY A 82 -12.50 6.57 12.91
CA GLY A 82 -12.36 5.83 14.16
C GLY A 82 -11.08 5.03 14.30
N LYS A 83 -10.89 4.37 15.45
CA LYS A 83 -9.69 3.57 15.75
C LYS A 83 -9.56 2.42 14.76
N VAL A 84 -8.46 2.41 14.01
CA VAL A 84 -8.10 1.26 13.16
C VAL A 84 -7.77 0.07 14.07
N SER A 85 -8.34 -1.10 13.78
CA SER A 85 -8.08 -2.35 14.50
C SER A 85 -8.10 -3.52 13.53
N ASP A 86 -7.42 -4.62 13.90
CA ASP A 86 -7.44 -5.88 13.14
C ASP A 86 -8.88 -6.36 12.95
N ALA A 87 -9.71 -6.29 14.00
CA ALA A 87 -11.13 -6.64 13.92
C ALA A 87 -11.91 -5.80 12.90
N ARG A 88 -11.62 -4.49 12.80
CA ARG A 88 -12.24 -3.62 11.79
C ARG A 88 -11.78 -3.99 10.39
N LEU A 89 -10.48 -4.25 10.21
CA LEU A 89 -9.92 -4.65 8.93
C LEU A 89 -10.48 -6.00 8.48
N ALA A 90 -10.55 -6.99 9.38
CA ALA A 90 -11.16 -8.29 9.10
C ALA A 90 -12.64 -8.16 8.70
N ARG A 91 -13.42 -7.33 9.41
CA ARG A 91 -14.86 -7.16 9.12
C ARG A 91 -15.14 -6.38 7.84
N THR A 92 -14.35 -5.34 7.56
CA THR A 92 -14.67 -4.37 6.48
C THR A 92 -13.76 -4.48 5.26
N GLY A 93 -12.59 -5.10 5.42
CA GLY A 93 -11.52 -5.09 4.45
C GLY A 93 -10.97 -3.70 4.14
N ARG A 94 -11.26 -2.67 4.94
CA ARG A 94 -10.83 -1.29 4.69
C ARG A 94 -9.73 -0.87 5.65
N VAL A 95 -8.70 -0.24 5.12
CA VAL A 95 -7.61 0.36 5.90
C VAL A 95 -7.11 1.62 5.22
N ASP A 96 -6.88 2.66 6.02
CA ASP A 96 -6.35 3.93 5.55
C ASP A 96 -4.89 3.98 6.02
N ILE A 97 -3.94 3.97 5.09
CA ILE A 97 -2.50 3.97 5.40
C ILE A 97 -1.91 5.34 5.11
N HIS A 98 -0.91 5.75 5.88
CA HIS A 98 -0.06 6.88 5.56
C HIS A 98 1.29 6.36 5.08
N ALA A 99 1.69 6.75 3.88
CA ALA A 99 2.98 6.41 3.28
C ALA A 99 3.73 7.69 2.91
N THR A 100 5.06 7.65 3.05
CA THR A 100 5.95 8.80 2.85
C THR A 100 7.14 8.45 1.96
N ASP A 101 7.10 7.33 1.24
CA ASP A 101 8.15 6.95 0.31
C ASP A 101 8.11 7.85 -0.95
N GLU A 102 9.19 7.82 -1.73
CA GLU A 102 9.31 8.61 -2.96
C GLU A 102 8.23 8.21 -3.97
N ARG A 103 7.66 9.19 -4.68
CA ARG A 103 6.63 9.00 -5.72
C ARG A 103 5.28 8.51 -5.18
N VAL A 104 5.08 8.47 -3.86
CA VAL A 104 3.79 8.10 -3.27
C VAL A 104 2.65 9.02 -3.75
N GLU A 105 2.98 10.27 -4.07
CA GLU A 105 2.12 11.29 -4.69
C GLU A 105 1.51 10.88 -6.03
N GLU A 106 2.14 9.96 -6.76
CA GLU A 106 1.64 9.46 -8.05
C GLU A 106 0.54 8.40 -7.87
N ILE A 107 0.42 7.80 -6.67
CA ILE A 107 -0.54 6.73 -6.41
C ILE A 107 -1.93 7.33 -6.28
N ASP A 108 -2.86 6.81 -7.08
CA ASP A 108 -4.22 7.34 -7.15
C ASP A 108 -5.28 6.22 -7.16
N VAL A 109 -6.54 6.63 -7.16
CA VAL A 109 -7.70 5.74 -7.29
C VAL A 109 -7.55 4.83 -8.52
N GLY A 110 -7.90 3.56 -8.37
CA GLY A 110 -7.79 2.56 -9.43
C GLY A 110 -6.46 1.81 -9.46
N TRP A 111 -5.46 2.25 -8.69
CA TRP A 111 -4.24 1.47 -8.47
C TRP A 111 -4.50 0.25 -7.59
N GLN A 112 -3.66 -0.78 -7.74
CA GLN A 112 -3.67 -1.97 -6.90
C GLN A 112 -2.48 -1.97 -5.96
N VAL A 113 -2.65 -2.38 -4.70
CA VAL A 113 -1.57 -2.47 -3.72
C VAL A 113 -1.45 -3.92 -3.25
N CYS A 114 -0.28 -4.52 -3.40
CA CYS A 114 -0.01 -5.92 -3.07
C CYS A 114 1.03 -6.02 -1.94
N GLY A 115 0.81 -6.92 -0.97
CA GLY A 115 1.76 -7.19 0.10
C GLY A 115 1.14 -7.86 1.33
N PRO A 116 1.93 -8.12 2.39
CA PRO A 116 3.38 -8.03 2.44
C PRO A 116 4.02 -9.13 1.57
N VAL A 117 5.26 -8.87 1.13
CA VAL A 117 6.20 -9.86 0.56
C VAL A 117 7.02 -10.52 1.66
#